data_AF-A0A382ERY4-F1
#
_entry.id   AF-A0A382ERY4-F1
#
_cell.length_a   1.000
_cell.length_b   1.000
_cell.length_c   1.000
_cell.angle_alpha   90.00
_cell.angle_beta   90.00
_cell.angle_gamma   90.00
#
_symmetry.space_group_name_H-M   'P 1'
#
loop_
_entity.id
_entity.type
_entity.pdbx_description
1 polymer ?
#
loop_
_entity_poly.entity_id
_entity_poly.type
_entity_poly.pdbx_seq_one_letter_code
_entity_poly.pdbx_strand_id
1 'polypeptide(L)'
;MAGATQVNPTMTNEGRSYTGTSLTGLTIDYATNGTDFSSTEMGPGGAHLQVIDLISQHASIVLHSGLRTDGSNAGQVWDCWVRGDRGTDTWDGTNSETFAAFMQTEIRSLTSVGAGSVSLSTATVVAAEGSPYLAE
;
A
#
# COMPACT_ATOMS: atom_id res chain seq x y z
N MET A 1 -52.46 -9.16 -12.12
CA MET A 1 -51.34 -9.70 -11.33
C MET A 1 -50.12 -9.76 -12.24
N ALA A 2 -49.27 -8.73 -12.22
CA ALA A 2 -48.04 -8.72 -13.00
C ALA A 2 -47.05 -9.65 -12.29
N GLY A 3 -46.70 -10.78 -12.92
CA GLY A 3 -45.68 -11.68 -12.39
C GLY A 3 -44.32 -11.00 -12.45
N ALA A 4 -43.66 -10.81 -11.31
CA ALA A 4 -42.29 -10.37 -11.29
C ALA A 4 -41.42 -11.48 -11.91
N THR A 5 -40.79 -11.19 -13.04
CA THR A 5 -39.82 -12.11 -13.65
C THR A 5 -38.62 -12.22 -12.71
N GLN A 6 -38.45 -13.38 -12.09
CA GLN A 6 -37.31 -13.67 -11.24
C GLN A 6 -36.09 -13.88 -12.15
N VAL A 7 -35.18 -12.89 -12.16
CA VAL A 7 -33.92 -12.96 -12.89
C VAL A 7 -32.85 -13.45 -11.92
N ASN A 8 -32.14 -14.52 -12.28
CA ASN A 8 -31.02 -14.98 -11.47
C ASN A 8 -29.93 -13.90 -11.48
N PRO A 9 -29.35 -13.55 -10.32
CA PRO A 9 -28.24 -12.60 -10.28
C PRO A 9 -27.05 -13.20 -11.03
N THR A 10 -26.63 -12.56 -12.11
CA THR A 10 -25.40 -12.91 -12.81
C THR A 10 -24.24 -12.47 -11.91
N MET A 11 -23.60 -13.42 -11.23
CA MET A 11 -22.38 -13.12 -10.47
C MET A 11 -21.20 -13.05 -11.44
N THR A 12 -20.69 -11.84 -11.70
CA THR A 12 -19.41 -11.69 -12.40
C THR A 12 -18.28 -12.05 -11.44
N ASN A 13 -17.27 -12.78 -11.95
CA ASN A 13 -16.06 -13.14 -11.22
C ASN A 13 -15.15 -11.90 -11.06
N GLU A 14 -15.61 -10.96 -10.27
CA GLU A 14 -14.92 -9.72 -9.93
C GLU A 14 -14.53 -9.79 -8.46
N GLY A 15 -13.35 -9.25 -8.13
CA GLY A 15 -12.94 -9.05 -6.74
C GLY A 15 -13.91 -8.09 -6.06
N ARG A 16 -14.59 -8.53 -5.00
CA ARG A 16 -15.54 -7.69 -4.24
C ARG A 16 -15.15 -7.64 -2.78
N SER A 17 -14.99 -6.43 -2.25
CA SER A 17 -14.89 -6.20 -0.80
C SER A 17 -16.28 -6.37 -0.16
N TYR A 18 -16.52 -7.48 0.52
CA TYR A 18 -17.78 -7.78 1.22
C TYR A 18 -17.99 -6.93 2.50
N THR A 19 -17.05 -6.06 2.84
CA THR A 19 -17.14 -5.17 4.01
C THR A 19 -17.99 -3.92 3.75
N GLY A 20 -18.53 -3.76 2.53
CA GLY A 20 -19.35 -2.60 2.15
C GLY A 20 -18.58 -1.28 2.12
N THR A 21 -17.26 -1.35 2.27
CA THR A 21 -16.36 -0.19 2.27
C THR A 21 -15.39 -0.33 1.10
N SER A 22 -15.22 0.74 0.33
CA SER A 22 -14.21 0.78 -0.73
C SER A 22 -12.81 0.77 -0.15
N LEU A 23 -11.87 0.23 -0.93
CA LEU A 23 -10.48 0.05 -0.54
C LEU A 23 -9.57 0.50 -1.67
N THR A 24 -8.45 1.12 -1.31
CA THR A 24 -7.35 1.43 -2.24
C THR A 24 -6.17 0.53 -1.90
N GLY A 25 -5.71 -0.25 -2.88
CA GLY A 25 -4.53 -1.11 -2.73
C GLY A 25 -3.26 -0.38 -3.16
N LEU A 26 -2.21 -0.52 -2.36
CA LEU A 26 -0.87 -0.03 -2.66
C LEU A 26 0.12 -1.18 -2.58
N THR A 27 0.98 -1.29 -3.58
CA THR A 27 2.18 -2.13 -3.53
C THR A 27 3.37 -1.24 -3.25
N ILE A 28 4.09 -1.57 -2.17
CA ILE A 28 5.23 -0.80 -1.69
C ILE A 28 6.47 -1.67 -1.81
N ASP A 29 7.51 -1.12 -2.42
CA ASP A 29 8.83 -1.71 -2.51
C ASP A 29 9.87 -0.77 -1.89
N TYR A 30 10.55 -1.24 -0.86
CA TYR A 30 11.60 -0.47 -0.19
C TYR A 30 12.90 -0.36 -0.98
N ALA A 31 13.11 -1.20 -2.02
CA ALA A 31 14.36 -1.40 -2.75
C ALA A 31 15.57 -1.82 -1.86
N THR A 32 15.29 -2.17 -0.61
CA THR A 32 16.23 -2.61 0.42
C THR A 32 15.50 -3.58 1.35
N ASN A 33 16.23 -4.37 2.15
CA ASN A 33 15.59 -5.25 3.12
C ASN A 33 14.79 -4.44 4.15
N GLY A 34 13.49 -4.71 4.28
CA GLY A 34 12.60 -3.99 5.18
C GLY A 34 12.66 -4.45 6.64
N THR A 35 13.30 -5.60 6.89
CA THR A 35 13.29 -6.34 8.18
C THR A 35 14.66 -6.80 8.65
N ASP A 36 15.75 -6.41 8.00
CA ASP A 36 17.08 -6.67 8.53
C ASP A 36 17.42 -5.59 9.58
N PHE A 37 17.70 -6.07 10.79
CA PHE A 37 17.94 -5.27 12.00
C PHE A 37 19.44 -5.13 12.31
N SER A 38 20.30 -5.35 11.32
CA SER A 38 21.75 -5.19 11.48
C SER A 38 22.15 -3.74 11.74
N SER A 39 23.36 -3.55 12.30
CA SER A 39 23.90 -2.24 12.70
C SER A 39 24.17 -1.25 11.56
N THR A 40 23.92 -1.64 10.30
CA THR A 40 24.07 -0.82 9.10
C THR A 40 22.74 -0.35 8.51
N GLU A 41 21.61 -0.80 9.03
CA GLU A 41 20.27 -0.52 8.51
C GLU A 41 19.41 0.26 9.53
N MET A 42 18.13 0.56 9.21
CA MET A 42 17.21 1.55 9.83
C MET A 42 16.88 1.40 11.34
N GLY A 43 17.81 0.87 12.14
CA GLY A 43 17.69 0.74 13.58
C GLY A 43 16.70 -0.35 14.02
N PRO A 44 16.47 -0.49 15.33
CA PRO A 44 15.65 -1.56 15.91
C PRO A 44 14.15 -1.47 15.57
N GLY A 45 13.69 -0.38 14.95
CA GLY A 45 12.33 -0.24 14.44
C GLY A 45 12.13 -0.84 13.04
N GLY A 46 13.18 -0.97 12.23
CA GLY A 46 13.10 -1.42 10.84
C GLY A 46 12.34 -0.46 9.92
N ALA A 47 12.64 -0.49 8.62
CA ALA A 47 11.93 0.34 7.64
C ALA A 47 10.43 -0.01 7.56
N HIS A 48 10.09 -1.28 7.80
CA HIS A 48 8.72 -1.75 7.67
C HIS A 48 7.74 -1.13 8.68
N LEU A 49 8.10 -1.08 9.97
CA LEU A 49 7.21 -0.52 11.00
C LEU A 49 7.04 0.99 10.83
N GLN A 50 8.11 1.71 10.46
CA GLN A 50 8.02 3.16 10.23
C GLN A 50 7.09 3.49 9.07
N VAL A 51 7.14 2.71 7.98
CA VAL A 51 6.26 2.93 6.84
C VAL A 51 4.80 2.58 7.19
N ILE A 52 4.56 1.53 7.99
CA ILE A 52 3.21 1.21 8.49
C ILE A 52 2.65 2.36 9.34
N ASP A 53 3.47 2.93 10.22
CA ASP A 53 3.08 4.08 11.05
C ASP A 53 2.75 5.31 10.19
N LEU A 54 3.61 5.63 9.22
CA LEU A 54 3.39 6.72 8.27
C LEU A 54 2.07 6.55 7.50
N ILE A 55 1.83 5.37 6.91
CA ILE A 55 0.56 5.11 6.21
C ILE A 55 -0.62 5.29 7.15
N SER A 56 -0.50 4.84 8.40
CA SER A 56 -1.55 4.94 9.42
C SER A 56 -1.87 6.40 9.80
N GLN A 57 -0.93 7.33 9.65
CA GLN A 57 -1.15 8.76 9.85
C GLN A 57 -2.00 9.39 8.73
N HIS A 58 -1.91 8.87 7.50
CA HIS A 58 -2.66 9.40 6.34
C HIS A 58 -3.93 8.61 6.01
N ALA A 59 -3.97 7.32 6.36
CA ALA A 59 -5.05 6.41 6.00
C ALA A 59 -5.21 5.25 6.98
N SER A 60 -6.44 4.76 7.15
CA SER A 60 -6.69 3.55 7.94
C SER A 60 -6.36 2.31 7.12
N ILE A 61 -5.32 1.57 7.53
CA ILE A 61 -4.96 0.27 6.96
C ILE A 61 -6.00 -0.77 7.40
N VAL A 62 -6.56 -1.49 6.44
CA VAL A 62 -7.56 -2.55 6.67
C VAL A 62 -6.91 -3.93 6.64
N LEU A 63 -5.95 -4.12 5.74
CA LEU A 63 -5.15 -5.35 5.65
C LEU A 63 -3.79 -5.05 5.02
N HIS A 64 -2.83 -5.93 5.25
CA HIS A 64 -1.54 -5.92 4.57
C HIS A 64 -1.02 -7.34 4.35
N SER A 65 -0.17 -7.53 3.35
CA SER A 65 0.52 -8.79 3.12
C SER A 65 1.73 -8.93 4.05
N GLY A 66 2.27 -10.14 4.14
CA GLY A 66 3.65 -10.31 4.59
C GLY A 66 4.63 -9.72 3.57
N LEU A 67 5.86 -9.46 4.02
CA LEU A 67 6.94 -9.04 3.15
C LEU A 67 7.35 -10.19 2.23
N ARG A 68 7.46 -9.88 0.93
CA ARG A 68 7.88 -10.80 -0.12
C ARG A 68 9.24 -10.37 -0.70
N THR A 69 9.91 -11.33 -1.33
CA THR A 69 11.12 -11.08 -2.10
C THR A 69 10.77 -10.50 -3.47
N ASP A 70 11.62 -9.64 -4.01
CA ASP A 70 11.63 -9.21 -5.41
C ASP A 70 12.51 -10.13 -6.30
N GLY A 71 13.13 -11.15 -5.71
CA GLY A 71 14.13 -12.01 -6.34
C GLY A 71 15.58 -11.63 -6.02
N SER A 72 15.84 -10.44 -5.48
CA SER A 72 17.18 -9.96 -5.07
C SER A 72 17.31 -9.83 -3.56
N ASN A 73 16.32 -9.25 -2.86
CA ASN A 73 16.31 -9.13 -1.41
C ASN A 73 15.16 -9.93 -0.79
N ALA A 74 15.41 -10.52 0.37
CA ALA A 74 14.36 -11.14 1.17
C ALA A 74 13.62 -10.04 1.96
N GLY A 75 12.37 -9.76 1.58
CA GLY A 75 11.47 -8.94 2.40
C GLY A 75 11.54 -7.44 2.15
N GLN A 76 11.43 -7.01 0.89
CA GLN A 76 11.38 -5.59 0.52
C GLN A 76 10.00 -5.14 0.00
N VAL A 77 9.23 -6.05 -0.61
CA VAL A 77 7.95 -5.73 -1.24
C VAL A 77 6.81 -6.20 -0.36
N TRP A 78 5.74 -5.42 -0.26
CA TRP A 78 4.51 -5.82 0.40
C TRP A 78 3.34 -5.03 -0.17
N ASP A 79 2.12 -5.55 0.02
CA ASP A 79 0.90 -4.85 -0.35
C ASP A 79 0.14 -4.43 0.91
N CYS A 80 -0.49 -3.28 0.84
CA CYS A 80 -1.41 -2.80 1.86
C CYS A 80 -2.71 -2.31 1.22
N TRP A 81 -3.81 -2.42 1.94
CA TRP A 81 -5.09 -1.87 1.51
C TRP A 81 -5.59 -0.90 2.56
N VAL A 82 -5.86 0.30 2.11
CA VAL A 82 -6.37 1.39 2.94
C VAL A 82 -7.84 1.64 2.66
N ARG A 83 -8.54 2.12 3.68
CA ARG A 83 -9.97 2.43 3.59
C ARG A 83 -10.24 3.64 2.66
N GLY A 84 -11.25 3.47 1.81
CA GLY A 84 -11.80 4.48 0.91
C GLY A 84 -11.26 4.38 -0.52
N ASP A 85 -11.96 5.05 -1.44
CA ASP A 85 -11.49 5.29 -2.80
C ASP A 85 -10.53 6.48 -2.80
N ARG A 86 -9.24 6.23 -2.96
CA ARG A 86 -8.19 7.24 -2.97
C ARG A 86 -7.60 7.33 -4.37
N GLY A 87 -8.24 8.15 -5.18
CA GLY A 87 -7.83 8.46 -6.54
C GLY A 87 -6.75 9.54 -6.60
N THR A 88 -6.84 10.37 -7.63
CA THR A 88 -5.99 11.55 -7.79
C THR A 88 -6.61 12.72 -7.00
N ASP A 89 -5.79 13.40 -6.20
CA ASP A 89 -6.21 14.59 -5.43
C ASP A 89 -4.98 15.47 -5.14
N THR A 90 -5.19 16.61 -4.47
CA THR A 90 -4.12 17.45 -3.91
C THR A 90 -3.71 16.98 -2.51
N TRP A 91 -3.12 15.79 -2.42
CA TRP A 91 -2.76 15.15 -1.15
C TRP A 91 -1.67 15.89 -0.38
N ASP A 92 -0.65 16.42 -1.08
CA ASP A 92 0.38 17.31 -0.54
C ASP A 92 -0.09 18.78 -0.32
N GLY A 93 -1.35 19.08 -0.71
CA GLY A 93 -1.93 20.42 -0.65
C GLY A 93 -1.48 21.38 -1.76
N THR A 94 -0.68 20.93 -2.74
CA THR A 94 -0.10 21.78 -3.79
C THR A 94 -0.30 21.21 -5.20
N ASN A 95 -0.01 19.94 -5.44
CA ASN A 95 -0.02 19.31 -6.76
C ASN A 95 -1.10 18.25 -6.86
N SER A 96 -1.70 18.09 -8.04
CA SER A 96 -2.60 16.97 -8.29
C SER A 96 -1.79 15.70 -8.52
N GLU A 97 -1.91 14.73 -7.63
CA GLU A 97 -1.15 13.49 -7.65
C GLU A 97 -2.00 12.29 -7.24
N THR A 98 -1.57 11.08 -7.62
CA THR A 98 -2.22 9.85 -7.14
C THR A 98 -1.84 9.61 -5.69
N PHE A 99 -2.71 8.94 -4.93
CA PHE A 99 -2.40 8.58 -3.55
C PHE A 99 -1.11 7.73 -3.44
N ALA A 100 -0.82 6.89 -4.42
CA ALA A 100 0.43 6.14 -4.50
C ALA A 100 1.66 7.05 -4.66
N ALA A 101 1.59 8.05 -5.55
CA ALA A 101 2.67 9.02 -5.74
C ALA A 101 2.93 9.86 -4.48
N PHE A 102 1.87 10.30 -3.80
CA PHE A 102 1.95 11.00 -2.51
C PHE A 102 2.66 10.13 -1.46
N MET A 103 2.18 8.90 -1.24
CA MET A 103 2.78 7.97 -0.28
C MET A 103 4.24 7.65 -0.62
N GLN A 104 4.60 7.58 -1.90
CA GLN A 104 5.99 7.39 -2.32
C GLN A 104 6.87 8.56 -1.85
N THR A 105 6.40 9.80 -2.03
CA THR A 105 7.13 11.00 -1.60
C THR A 105 7.33 11.00 -0.08
N GLU A 106 6.28 10.73 0.68
CA GLU A 106 6.32 10.66 2.14
C GLU A 106 7.26 9.53 2.63
N ILE A 107 7.18 8.33 2.05
CA ILE A 107 8.06 7.20 2.41
C ILE A 107 9.53 7.52 2.12
N ARG A 108 9.81 8.16 0.97
CA ARG A 108 11.18 8.62 0.64
C ARG A 108 11.68 9.67 1.62
N SER A 109 10.80 10.45 2.25
CA SER A 109 11.18 11.45 3.25
C SER A 109 11.62 10.85 4.59
N LEU A 110 11.19 9.62 4.91
CA LEU A 110 11.61 8.87 6.12
C LEU A 110 13.10 8.54 6.15
N THR A 111 13.83 8.77 5.05
CA THR A 111 15.29 8.57 4.89
C THR A 111 16.18 9.33 5.87
N SER A 112 15.60 10.15 6.76
CA SER A 112 16.32 10.97 7.73
C SER A 112 16.15 10.52 9.19
N VAL A 113 15.16 9.68 9.52
CA VAL A 113 14.76 9.40 10.91
C VAL A 113 15.25 8.02 11.34
N GLY A 114 16.58 7.86 11.47
CA GLY A 114 17.15 6.69 12.15
C GLY A 114 18.53 6.22 11.70
N ALA A 115 19.58 7.01 11.97
CA ALA A 115 20.98 6.59 12.17
C ALA A 115 21.48 5.26 11.52
N GLY A 116 21.37 5.11 10.20
CA GLY A 116 21.91 3.99 9.43
C GLY A 116 22.12 4.35 7.94
N SER A 117 22.89 3.56 7.19
CA SER A 117 23.23 3.82 5.77
C SER A 117 22.11 3.51 4.78
N VAL A 118 20.98 2.98 5.24
CA VAL A 118 19.87 2.57 4.38
C VAL A 118 18.91 3.72 4.16
N SER A 119 18.73 4.05 2.88
CA SER A 119 17.88 5.14 2.42
C SER A 119 16.70 4.57 1.64
N LEU A 120 15.47 4.79 2.11
CA LEU A 120 14.24 4.62 1.35
C LEU A 120 14.07 5.62 0.19
N SER A 121 15.11 6.36 -0.21
CA SER A 121 15.02 7.38 -1.28
C SER A 121 14.69 6.78 -2.64
N THR A 122 14.96 5.49 -2.81
CA THR A 122 14.63 4.71 -4.00
C THR A 122 13.37 3.87 -3.84
N ALA A 123 12.67 3.94 -2.70
CA ALA A 123 11.44 3.20 -2.48
C ALA A 123 10.40 3.58 -3.55
N THR A 124 9.61 2.60 -3.99
CA THR A 124 8.54 2.81 -4.98
C THR A 124 7.20 2.43 -4.39
N VAL A 125 6.16 3.18 -4.77
CA VAL A 125 4.78 2.86 -4.42
C VAL A 125 3.95 2.93 -5.69
N VAL A 126 3.23 1.86 -5.97
CA VAL A 126 2.31 1.78 -7.10
C VAL A 126 0.93 1.37 -6.61
N ALA A 127 -0.10 1.67 -7.39
CA ALA A 127 -1.40 1.06 -7.17
C ALA A 127 -1.24 -0.46 -7.29
N ALA A 128 -1.82 -1.21 -6.36
CA ALA A 128 -1.72 -2.67 -6.42
C ALA A 128 -2.47 -3.16 -7.67
N GLU A 129 -1.76 -3.69 -8.67
CA GLU A 129 -2.38 -4.31 -9.85
C GLU A 129 -2.60 -5.81 -9.59
N GLY A 130 -3.72 -6.36 -10.06
CA GLY A 130 -4.02 -7.79 -9.96
C GLY A 130 -4.40 -8.30 -8.56
N SER A 131 -4.75 -7.42 -7.63
CA SER A 131 -5.26 -7.83 -6.31
C SER A 131 -6.64 -8.48 -6.45
N PRO A 132 -6.92 -9.64 -5.82
CA PRO A 132 -8.25 -10.27 -5.82
C PRO A 132 -9.33 -9.41 -5.13
N TYR A 133 -8.96 -8.25 -4.57
CA TYR A 133 -9.84 -7.30 -3.91
C TYR A 133 -10.11 -6.02 -4.71
N LEU A 134 -9.42 -5.80 -5.83
CA LEU A 134 -9.66 -4.66 -6.70
C LEU A 134 -10.44 -5.16 -7.92
N ALA A 135 -11.65 -4.63 -8.09
CA ALA A 135 -12.40 -4.85 -9.32
C ALA A 135 -11.71 -4.06 -10.44
N GLU A 136 -11.42 -4.72 -11.56
CA GLU A 136 -11.12 -4.04 -12.83
C GLU A 136 -12.37 -3.31 -13.37
#